data_AF-A0A439W7U1-F1
#
_entry.id   AF-A0A439W7U1-F1
#
_cell.length_a   1.000
_cell.length_b   1.000
_cell.length_c   1.000
_cell.angle_alpha   90.00
_cell.angle_beta   90.00
_cell.angle_gamma   90.00
#
_symmetry.space_group_name_H-M   'P 1'
#
loop_
_entity.id
_entity.type
_entity.pdbx_description
1 polymer ?
#
loop_
_entity_poly.entity_id
_entity_poly.type
_entity_poly.pdbx_seq_one_letter_code
_entity_poly.pdbx_strand_id
1 'polypeptide(L)' 'MERLTVHVFLPIWLLPLSLTVLIWAGAVFWPSSSVHGGDYDFGAALSALLRFVAAAAATLLVWLAYFIWLVVAGGA' A
#
# COMPACT_ATOMS: atom_id res chain seq x y z
N MET A 1 39.24 0.14 -19.32
CA MET A 1 38.06 -0.55 -18.78
C MET A 1 37.30 0.46 -17.94
N GLU A 2 36.43 1.25 -18.57
CA GLU A 2 35.61 2.23 -17.85
C GLU A 2 34.52 1.49 -17.07
N ARG A 3 34.54 1.65 -15.74
CA ARG A 3 33.54 1.11 -14.85
C ARG A 3 32.29 1.97 -15.03
N LEU A 4 31.34 1.50 -15.84
CA LEU A 4 30.01 2.09 -15.94
C LEU A 4 29.33 1.91 -14.57
N THR A 5 29.54 2.86 -13.66
CA THR A 5 28.67 3.05 -12.50
C THR A 5 27.31 3.42 -13.04
N VAL A 6 26.46 2.41 -13.23
CA VAL A 6 25.02 2.58 -13.42
C VAL A 6 24.51 3.18 -12.12
N HIS A 7 24.50 4.51 -12.04
CA HIS A 7 23.72 5.21 -11.04
C HIS A 7 22.27 4.86 -11.33
N VAL A 8 21.74 3.86 -10.64
CA VAL A 8 20.31 3.53 -10.68
C VAL A 8 19.59 4.75 -10.13
N PHE A 9 19.15 5.62 -11.04
CA PHE A 9 18.37 6.80 -10.72
C PHE A 9 17.00 6.31 -10.30
N LEU A 10 16.85 5.97 -9.01
CA LEU A 10 15.60 5.44 -8.50
C LEU A 10 14.56 6.57 -8.51
N PRO A 11 13.51 6.48 -9.33
CA PRO A 11 12.51 7.52 -9.37
C PRO A 11 11.85 7.68 -7.99
N ILE A 12 11.78 8.91 -7.49
CA ILE A 12 11.25 9.19 -6.16
C ILE A 12 9.78 8.76 -5.98
N TRP A 13 9.02 8.71 -7.07
CA TRP A 13 7.65 8.22 -7.10
C TRP A 13 7.53 6.70 -6.86
N LEU A 14 8.63 5.93 -6.91
CA LEU A 14 8.61 4.51 -6.56
C LEU A 14 8.32 4.28 -5.07
N LEU A 15 8.62 5.25 -4.20
CA LEU A 15 8.37 5.11 -2.77
C LEU A 15 6.86 4.98 -2.44
N PRO A 16 5.97 5.93 -2.80
CA PRO A 16 4.54 5.76 -2.56
C PRO A 16 3.95 4.57 -3.33
N LEU A 17 4.50 4.22 -4.49
CA LEU A 17 4.06 3.08 -5.28
C LEU A 17 4.37 1.75 -4.59
N SER A 18 5.59 1.57 -4.08
CA SER A 18 5.99 0.37 -3.33
C SER A 18 5.17 0.18 -2.05
N LEU A 19 4.92 1.27 -1.32
CA LEU A 19 4.05 1.26 -0.14
C LEU A 19 2.61 0.87 -0.49
N THR A 20 2.07 1.39 -1.60
CA THR A 20 0.75 0.98 -2.10
C THR A 20 0.72 -0.54 -2.33
N VAL A 21 1.70 -1.10 -3.04
CA VAL A 21 1.77 -2.54 -3.29
C VAL A 21 1.84 -3.34 -1.98
N LEU A 22 2.64 -2.89 -1.01
CA LEU A 22 2.75 -3.54 0.30
C LEU A 22 1.45 -3.51 1.10
N ILE A 23 0.72 -2.39 1.07
CA ILE A 23 -0.59 -2.24 1.72
C ILE A 23 -1.58 -3.25 1.13
N TRP A 24 -1.65 -3.34 -0.20
CA TRP A 24 -2.57 -4.26 -0.87
C TRP A 24 -2.17 -5.73 -0.70
N ALA A 25 -0.86 -6.04 -0.73
CA ALA A 25 -0.37 -7.37 -0.41
C ALA A 25 -0.76 -7.75 1.03
N GLY A 26 -0.57 -6.84 2.00
CA GLY A 26 -1.00 -7.04 3.38
C GLY A 26 -2.51 -7.26 3.49
N ALA A 27 -3.32 -6.55 2.73
CA ALA A 27 -4.78 -6.70 2.74
C ALA A 27 -5.24 -8.04 2.13
N VAL A 28 -4.61 -8.49 1.05
CA VAL A 28 -4.94 -9.74 0.35
C VAL A 28 -4.49 -10.96 1.14
N PHE A 29 -3.26 -10.94 1.65
CA PHE A 29 -2.68 -12.06 2.41
C PHE A 29 -3.03 -11.99 3.90
N TRP A 30 -3.93 -11.11 4.32
CA TRP A 30 -4.31 -10.99 5.71
C TRP A 30 -5.02 -12.27 6.19
N PRO A 31 -4.55 -12.91 7.28
CA PRO A 31 -5.15 -14.14 7.77
C PRO A 31 -6.61 -13.90 8.19
N SER A 32 -7.55 -14.58 7.51
CA SER A 32 -8.94 -14.68 7.93
C SER A 32 -9.12 -15.98 8.71
N SER A 33 -9.35 -15.87 10.03
CA SER A 33 -9.79 -17.01 10.83
C SER A 33 -11.25 -17.32 10.49
N SER A 34 -11.49 -18.42 9.74
CA SER A 34 -12.81 -19.02 9.60
C SER A 34 -13.18 -19.70 10.93
N VAL A 35 -13.73 -18.90 11.85
CA VAL A 35 -14.20 -19.40 13.14
C VAL A 35 -15.59 -20.00 12.91
N HIS A 36 -15.62 -21.33 12.76
CA HIS A 36 -16.79 -22.23 12.73
C HIS A 36 -17.48 -22.44 11.37
N GLY A 37 -17.48 -23.71 10.94
CA GLY A 37 -18.13 -24.20 9.72
C GLY A 37 -19.65 -24.24 9.83
N GLY A 38 -20.31 -23.13 9.53
CA GLY A 38 -21.76 -23.06 9.40
C GLY A 38 -22.18 -21.92 8.47
N ASP A 39 -22.35 -22.25 7.19
CA ASP A 39 -23.20 -21.69 6.11
C ASP A 39 -23.54 -20.19 5.97
N TYR A 40 -23.09 -19.25 6.83
CA TYR A 40 -23.27 -17.81 6.58
C TYR A 40 -22.06 -17.00 7.05
N ASP A 41 -21.14 -16.74 6.11
CA ASP A 41 -19.84 -16.11 6.35
C ASP A 41 -19.90 -14.57 6.33
N PHE A 42 -20.97 -13.98 6.89
CA PHE A 42 -21.16 -12.52 6.94
C PHE A 42 -19.99 -11.83 7.68
N GLY A 43 -19.42 -12.50 8.69
CA GLY A 43 -18.23 -12.02 9.39
C GLY A 43 -17.00 -11.94 8.50
N ALA A 44 -16.77 -12.91 7.62
CA ALA A 44 -15.67 -12.87 6.66
C ALA A 44 -15.87 -11.76 5.62
N ALA A 45 -17.09 -11.60 5.11
CA ALA A 45 -17.42 -10.53 4.16
C ALA A 45 -17.22 -9.13 4.77
N LEU A 46 -17.69 -8.92 6.01
CA LEU A 46 -17.49 -7.66 6.73
C LEU A 46 -16.00 -7.42 7.02
N SER A 47 -15.27 -8.46 7.43
CA SER A 47 -13.82 -8.35 7.67
C SER A 47 -13.07 -7.98 6.38
N ALA A 48 -13.42 -8.60 5.26
CA ALA A 48 -12.86 -8.27 3.95
C ALA A 48 -13.17 -6.83 3.53
N LEU A 49 -14.40 -6.36 3.75
CA LEU A 49 -14.79 -4.97 3.47
C LEU A 49 -13.99 -3.98 4.32
N LEU A 50 -13.84 -4.23 5.62
CA LEU A 50 -13.05 -3.37 6.51
C LEU A 50 -11.59 -3.31 6.09
N ARG A 51 -10.99 -4.45 5.69
CA ARG A 51 -9.61 -4.50 5.16
C ARG A 51 -9.48 -3.71 3.86
N PHE A 52 -10.45 -3.84 2.97
CA PHE A 52 -10.48 -3.08 1.73
C PHE A 52 -10.53 -1.57 1.99
N VAL A 53 -11.43 -1.13 2.87
CA VAL A 53 -11.56 0.28 3.26
C VAL A 53 -10.27 0.79 3.93
N ALA A 54 -9.69 0.00 4.83
CA ALA A 54 -8.42 0.35 5.48
C ALA A 54 -7.27 0.46 4.49
N ALA A 55 -7.15 -0.48 3.54
CA ALA A 55 -6.13 -0.45 2.48
C ALA A 55 -6.30 0.75 1.55
N ALA A 56 -7.54 1.08 1.18
CA ALA A 56 -7.85 2.25 0.37
C ALA A 56 -7.50 3.55 1.12
N ALA A 57 -7.91 3.68 2.39
CA ALA A 57 -7.58 4.83 3.22
C ALA A 57 -6.06 4.99 3.40
N ALA A 58 -5.35 3.91 3.71
CA ALA A 58 -3.89 3.93 3.84
C ALA A 58 -3.21 4.33 2.52
N THR A 59 -3.69 3.83 1.37
CA THR A 59 -3.20 4.24 0.05
C THR A 59 -3.38 5.74 -0.16
N LEU A 60 -4.58 6.28 0.11
CA LEU A 60 -4.85 7.71 -0.01
C LEU A 60 -3.95 8.55 0.89
N LEU A 61 -3.73 8.11 2.13
CA LEU A 61 -2.84 8.81 3.07
C LEU A 61 -1.38 8.80 2.61
N VAL A 62 -0.89 7.69 2.05
CA VAL A 62 0.47 7.61 1.49
C VAL A 62 0.66 8.60 0.34
N TRP A 63 -0.29 8.63 -0.59
CA TRP A 63 -0.23 9.55 -1.72
C TRP A 63 -0.41 11.01 -1.28
N LEU A 64 -1.31 11.29 -0.34
CA LEU A 64 -1.47 12.62 0.23
C LEU A 64 -0.18 13.11 0.90
N ALA A 65 0.47 12.27 1.71
CA ALA A 65 1.74 12.59 2.35
C ALA A 65 2.84 12.84 1.30
N TYR A 66 2.90 12.03 0.24
CA TYR A 66 3.83 12.22 -0.86
C TYR A 66 3.60 13.55 -1.60
N PHE A 67 2.35 13.92 -1.87
CA PHE A 67 2.04 15.21 -2.51
C PHE A 67 2.32 16.40 -1.60
N ILE A 68 1.99 16.32 -0.31
CA ILE A 68 2.37 17.33 0.67
C ILE A 68 3.89 17.50 0.67
N TRP A 69 4.63 16.39 0.69
CA TRP A 69 6.09 16.40 0.64
C TRP A 69 6.60 17.03 -0.66
N LEU A 70 6.03 16.71 -1.84
CA LEU A 70 6.42 17.34 -3.10
C LEU A 70 6.21 18.85 -3.09
N VAL A 71 5.11 19.33 -2.51
CA VAL A 71 4.83 20.77 -2.40
C VAL A 71 5.82 21.45 -1.45
N VAL A 72 6.16 20.81 -0.33
CA VAL A 72 7.08 21.38 0.67
C VAL A 72 8.54 21.30 0.23
N ALA A 73 8.97 20.16 -0.32
CA ALA A 73 10.35 19.90 -0.73
C ALA A 73 10.67 20.42 -2.14
N GLY A 74 9.67 20.50 -3.02
CA GLY A 74 9.77 21.10 -4.36
C GLY A 74 9.49 22.60 -4.38
N GLY A 75 9.17 23.21 -3.24
CA GLY A 75 9.01 24.66 -3.07
C GLY A 75 10.34 25.41 -2.93
N ALA A 76 11.30 25.14 -3.82
CA ALA A 76 12.56 25.88 -4.00
C ALA A 76 12.84 26.09 -5.48
#